data_AF-A0A392TCA3-F1
#
_entry.id   AF-A0A392TCA3-F1
#
_cell.length_a   1.000
_cell.length_b   1.000
_cell.length_c   1.000
_cell.angle_alpha   90.00
_cell.angle_beta   90.00
_cell.angle_gamma   90.00
#
_symmetry.space_group_name_H-M   'P 1'
#
loop_
_entity.id
_entity.type
_entity.pdbx_description
1 polymer ?
#
loop_
_entity_poly.entity_id
_entity_poly.type
_entity_poly.pdbx_seq_one_letter_code
_entity_poly.pdbx_strand_id
1 'polypeptide(L)' 'ASGVIPEDFNSQQKKKLFADSWQYYWDDPYLFKMGHDGLVRRCVADDEI' A
#
# COMPACT_ATOMS: atom_id res chain seq x y z
N ALA A 1 9.82 4.78 0.88
CA ALA A 1 8.45 5.34 0.81
C ALA A 1 8.54 6.85 0.72
N SER A 2 8.13 7.45 -0.40
CA SER A 2 7.99 8.91 -0.48
C SER A 2 6.75 9.27 0.35
N GLY A 3 6.94 9.85 1.53
CA GLY A 3 5.89 10.16 2.52
C GLY A 3 4.96 11.29 2.10
N VAL A 4 4.66 11.41 0.81
CA VAL A 4 3.86 12.48 0.23
C VAL A 4 2.40 12.07 0.32
N ILE A 5 1.69 12.66 1.28
CA ILE A 5 0.23 12.56 1.34
C ILE A 5 -0.31 13.69 0.48
N PRO A 6 -1.15 13.42 -0.53
CA PRO A 6 -1.74 14.48 -1.34
C PRO A 6 -2.50 15.46 -0.43
N GLU A 7 -2.23 16.77 -0.60
CA GLU A 7 -2.87 17.80 0.21
C GLU A 7 -4.38 17.85 -0.01
N ASP A 8 -4.84 17.42 -1.19
CA ASP A 8 -6.25 17.26 -1.58
C ASP A 8 -7.03 16.18 -0.82
N PHE A 9 -6.37 15.33 -0.01
CA PHE A 9 -7.10 14.30 0.75
C PHE A 9 -7.84 14.93 1.94
N ASN A 10 -9.14 14.68 2.03
CA ASN A 10 -9.91 14.99 3.22
C ASN A 10 -9.44 14.15 4.42
N SER A 11 -9.73 14.58 5.64
CA SER A 11 -9.29 13.92 6.88
C SER A 11 -9.67 12.43 6.95
N GLN A 12 -10.86 12.07 6.45
CA GLN A 12 -11.31 10.70 6.37
C GLN A 12 -10.48 9.87 5.37
N GLN A 13 -10.12 10.44 4.23
CA GLN A 13 -9.31 9.77 3.21
C GLN A 13 -7.88 9.53 3.69
N LYS A 14 -7.29 10.51 4.40
CA LYS A 14 -5.98 10.33 5.04
C LYS A 14 -6.01 9.17 6.04
N LYS A 15 -7.01 9.14 6.93
CA LYS A 15 -7.17 8.04 7.89
C LYS A 15 -7.31 6.69 7.20
N LYS A 16 -8.09 6.61 6.11
CA LYS A 16 -8.24 5.39 5.32
C LYS A 16 -6.91 4.97 4.68
N LEU A 17 -6.17 5.91 4.08
CA LEU A 17 -4.87 5.64 3.47
C LEU A 17 -3.89 5.02 4.48
N PHE A 18 -3.79 5.59 5.69
CA PHE A 18 -2.93 5.04 6.73
C PHE A 18 -3.37 3.64 7.20
N ALA A 19 -4.69 3.43 7.35
CA ALA A 19 -5.23 2.12 7.72
C ALA A 19 -4.94 1.07 6.65
N ASP A 20 -5.15 1.42 5.37
CA ASP A 20 -4.90 0.54 4.23
C ASP A 20 -3.40 0.26 4.10
N SER A 21 -2.54 1.27 4.30
CA SER A 21 -1.08 1.15 4.23
C SER A 21 -0.51 0.16 5.25
N TRP A 22 -1.20 -0.13 6.36
CA TRP A 22 -0.70 -1.09 7.36
C TRP A 22 -0.62 -2.53 6.82
N GLN A 23 -1.39 -2.84 5.78
CA GLN A 23 -1.39 -4.16 5.13
C GLN A 23 -0.29 -4.31 4.07
N TYR A 24 0.43 -3.23 3.76
CA TYR A 24 1.45 -3.20 2.73
C TYR A 24 2.82 -2.92 3.34
N TYR A 25 3.83 -3.61 2.83
CA TYR A 25 5.21 -3.31 3.15
C TYR A 25 6.05 -3.28 1.87
N TRP A 26 7.10 -2.46 1.89
CA TRP A 26 8.06 -2.34 0.80
C TRP A 26 9.31 -3.14 1.13
N ASP A 27 9.68 -4.04 0.23
CA ASP A 27 10.98 -4.72 0.22
C ASP A 27 11.56 -4.48 -1.17
N ASP A 28 12.34 -3.41 -1.27
CA ASP A 28 12.78 -2.80 -2.54
C ASP A 28 13.38 -3.87 -3.49
N PRO A 29 12.89 -3.99 -4.74
CA PRO A 29 12.01 -3.09 -5.50
C PRO A 29 10.50 -3.44 -5.48
N TYR A 30 10.08 -4.34 -4.57
CA TYR A 30 8.77 -4.96 -4.62
C TYR A 30 7.84 -4.48 -3.51
N LEU A 31 6.58 -4.25 -3.88
CA LEU A 31 5.51 -4.03 -2.94
C LEU A 31 4.91 -5.38 -2.56
N PHE A 32 4.77 -5.62 -1.27
CA PHE A 32 4.13 -6.81 -0.73
C PHE A 32 2.86 -6.44 0.03
N LYS A 33 1.86 -7.31 -0.03
CA LYS A 33 0.60 -7.20 0.71
C LYS A 33 0.37 -8.46 1.54
N MET A 34 -0.01 -8.28 2.80
CA MET A 34 -0.51 -9.38 3.62
C MET A 34 -1.95 -9.69 3.23
N GLY A 35 -2.17 -10.91 2.73
CA GLY A 35 -3.50 -11.43 2.42
C GLY A 35 -4.29 -11.77 3.68
N HIS A 36 -5.61 -11.89 3.55
CA HIS A 36 -6.49 -12.33 4.64
C HIS A 36 -6.20 -13.76 5.11
N ASP A 37 -5.62 -14.57 4.23
CA ASP A 37 -5.13 -15.92 4.46
C ASP A 37 -3.79 -15.98 5.21
N GLY A 38 -3.25 -14.83 5.61
CA GLY A 38 -1.98 -14.74 6.33
C GLY A 38 -0.75 -14.96 5.45
N LEU A 39 -0.94 -15.06 4.13
CA LEU A 39 0.15 -15.16 3.17
C LEU A 39 0.52 -13.78 2.65
N VAL A 40 1.82 -13.49 2.65
CA VAL A 40 2.34 -12.31 1.98
C VAL A 40 2.43 -12.59 0.48
N ARG A 41 1.86 -11.71 -0.33
CA ARG A 41 1.94 -11.76 -1.79
C ARG A 41 2.61 -10.51 -2.35
N ARG A 42 3.45 -10.67 -3.37
CA ARG A 42 3.99 -9.56 -4.15
C ARG A 42 2.86 -8.93 -4.97
N CYS A 43 2.72 -7.62 -4.88
CA CYS A 43 1.91 -6.83 -5.81
C CYS A 43 2.67 -6.74 -7.14
N VAL A 44 2.00 -7.12 -8.22
CA VAL A 44 2.50 -6.99 -9.59
C VAL A 44 1.72 -5.85 -10.24
N ALA A 45 2.42 -4.94 -10.92
CA ALA A 45 1.77 -3.88 -11.68
C ALA A 45 1.14 -4.48 -12.95
N ASP A 46 0.06 -3.88 -13.44
CA ASP A 46 -0.63 -4.35 -14.65
C ASP A 46 0.31 -4.35 -15.88
N ASP A 47 1.27 -3.43 -15.94
CA ASP A 47 2.30 -3.32 -16.97
C ASP A 47 3.31 -4.50 -16.99
N GLU A 48 3.40 -5.25 -15.89
CA GLU A 48 4.28 -6.42 -15.74
C GLU A 48 3.54 -7.76 -16.03
N ILE A 49 2.27 -7.70 -16.45
CA ILE A 49 1.42 -8.86 -16.77
C ILE A 49 1.31 -9.09 -18.28
#